data_AF-A0A0F9N2Q6-F1
#
_entry.id   AF-A0A0F9N2Q6-F1
#
_cell.length_a   1.000
_cell.length_b   1.000
_cell.length_c   1.000
_cell.angle_alpha   90.00
_cell.angle_beta   90.00
_cell.angle_gamma   90.00
#
_symmetry.space_group_name_H-M   'P 1'
#
loop_
_entity.id
_entity.type
_entity.pdbx_description
1 polymer ?
#
loop_
_entity_poly.entity_id
_entity_poly.type
_entity_poly.pdbx_seq_one_letter_code
_entity_poly.pdbx_strand_id
1 'polypeptide(L)' 'MDKRVCINIHSKRKRSADPDGVSCKAVLDGMARAGVFIDDSAKYIKEVSYTQEISKDEQTIITVYPIEIMER' A
#
# COMPACT_ATOMS: atom_id res chain seq x y z
N MET A 1 7.03 14.98 -7.63
CA MET A 1 7.55 13.60 -7.62
C MET A 1 6.89 12.89 -8.82
N ASP A 2 7.59 12.75 -9.94
CA ASP A 2 7.03 12.21 -11.21
C ASP A 2 7.21 10.69 -11.35
N LYS A 3 7.81 10.04 -10.35
CA LYS A 3 8.08 8.60 -10.38
C LYS A 3 6.85 7.85 -9.89
N ARG A 4 6.36 6.92 -10.71
CA ARG A 4 5.34 5.97 -10.30
C ARG A 4 5.88 5.08 -9.18
N VAL A 5 5.03 4.78 -8.20
CA VAL A 5 5.36 3.94 -7.04
C VAL A 5 4.54 2.66 -7.07
N CYS A 6 5.08 1.64 -6.40
CA CYS A 6 4.36 0.45 -6.02
C CYS A 6 4.17 0.44 -4.51
N ILE A 7 3.00 -0.02 -4.07
CA ILE A 7 2.61 -0.04 -2.66
C ILE A 7 2.32 -1.50 -2.27
N ASN A 8 2.93 -1.96 -1.20
CA ASN A 8 2.59 -3.24 -0.57
C ASN A 8 2.06 -2.97 0.84
N ILE A 9 0.82 -3.41 1.07
CA ILE A 9 0.13 -3.30 2.35
C ILE A 9 0.12 -4.69 2.98
N HIS A 10 0.86 -4.86 4.07
CA HIS A 10 0.90 -6.10 4.83
C HIS A 10 0.20 -5.93 6.18
N SER A 11 -0.86 -6.71 6.40
CA SER A 11 -1.64 -6.66 7.64
C SER A 11 -1.37 -7.86 8.54
N LYS A 12 -0.92 -7.58 9.77
CA LYS A 12 -0.85 -8.53 10.87
C LYS A 12 -2.11 -8.37 11.72
N ARG A 13 -2.92 -9.42 11.82
CA ARG A 13 -4.22 -9.38 12.53
C ARG A 13 -4.44 -10.63 13.38
N LYS A 14 -5.26 -10.53 14.43
CA LYS A 14 -5.64 -11.69 15.24
C LYS A 14 -6.55 -12.68 14.51
N ARG A 15 -7.26 -12.21 13.49
CA ARG A 15 -8.15 -12.99 12.62
C ARG A 15 -8.00 -12.49 11.19
N SER A 16 -8.09 -13.39 10.22
CA SER A 16 -8.12 -12.99 8.82
C SER A 16 -9.32 -12.09 8.55
N ALA A 17 -9.13 -11.07 7.74
CA ALA A 17 -10.16 -10.13 7.36
C ALA A 17 -10.06 -9.86 5.85
N ASP A 18 -11.19 -9.50 5.24
CA ASP A 18 -11.23 -9.25 3.80
C ASP A 18 -10.39 -8.02 3.43
N PRO A 19 -9.57 -8.06 2.37
CA PRO A 19 -8.75 -6.92 1.94
C PRO A 19 -9.55 -5.62 1.74
N ASP A 20 -10.76 -5.75 1.19
CA ASP A 20 -11.69 -4.63 0.99
C ASP A 20 -12.30 -4.12 2.31
N GLY A 21 -12.36 -4.97 3.34
CA GLY A 21 -12.71 -4.59 4.71
C GLY A 21 -11.54 -3.98 5.50
N VAL A 22 -10.30 -4.10 5.00
CA VAL A 22 -9.05 -3.74 5.72
C VAL A 22 -8.32 -2.59 5.03
N SER A 23 -9.04 -1.53 4.67
CA SER A 23 -8.43 -0.20 4.69
C SER A 23 -7.40 0.09 3.58
N CYS A 24 -7.31 -0.69 2.48
CA CYS A 24 -6.42 -0.35 1.35
C CYS A 24 -6.68 1.07 0.85
N LYS A 25 -7.95 1.43 0.66
CA LYS A 25 -8.33 2.81 0.27
C LYS A 25 -7.95 3.85 1.32
N ALA A 26 -8.18 3.59 2.61
CA ALA A 26 -7.84 4.55 3.65
C ALA A 26 -6.32 4.71 3.84
N VAL A 27 -5.53 3.68 3.53
CA VAL A 27 -4.07 3.79 3.41
C VAL A 27 -3.71 4.74 2.27
N LEU A 28 -4.28 4.54 1.08
CA LEU A 28 -4.02 5.41 -0.08
C LEU A 28 -4.43 6.86 0.20
N ASP A 29 -5.63 7.09 0.73
CA ASP A 29 -6.14 8.40 1.10
C ASP A 29 -5.25 9.08 2.16
N GLY A 30 -4.82 8.32 3.16
CA GLY A 30 -3.92 8.80 4.22
C GLY A 30 -2.55 9.20 3.67
N MET A 31 -2.00 8.39 2.77
CA MET A 31 -0.70 8.65 2.13
C MET A 31 -0.74 9.86 1.19
N ALA A 32 -1.82 10.02 0.41
CA ALA A 32 -2.03 11.19 -0.42
C ALA A 32 -2.13 12.46 0.44
N ARG A 33 -2.91 12.42 1.53
CA ARG A 33 -3.04 13.55 2.47
C ARG A 33 -1.74 13.87 3.20
N ALA A 34 -0.90 12.87 3.46
CA ALA A 34 0.42 13.05 4.04
C ALA A 34 1.46 13.56 3.03
N GLY A 35 1.11 13.64 1.74
CA GLY A 35 2.00 14.13 0.67
C GLY A 35 3.04 13.12 0.20
N VAL A 36 2.85 11.82 0.46
CA VAL A 36 3.76 10.75 -0.03
C VAL A 36 3.72 10.67 -1.57
N PHE A 37 2.54 10.89 -2.14
CA PHE A 37 2.30 11.06 -3.58
C PHE A 37 1.20 12.10 -3.79
N ILE A 38 1.08 12.61 -5.02
CA ILE A 38 0.17 13.72 -5.36
C ILE A 38 -1.30 13.28 -5.28
N ASP A 39 -1.62 12.12 -5.86
CA ASP A 39 -2.94 11.50 -5.80
C ASP A 39 -2.84 9.97 -5.97
N ASP A 40 -3.93 9.26 -5.73
CA ASP A 40 -4.04 7.79 -5.81
C ASP A 40 -4.34 7.26 -7.22
N SER A 41 -4.23 8.11 -8.25
CA SER A 41 -4.49 7.70 -9.62
C SER A 41 -3.40 6.77 -10.16
N ALA A 42 -3.76 6.00 -11.20
CA ALA A 42 -2.83 5.16 -11.95
C ALA A 42 -1.67 5.93 -12.61
N LYS A 43 -1.71 7.27 -12.59
CA LYS A 43 -0.60 8.12 -13.02
C LYS A 43 0.60 8.02 -12.07
N TYR A 44 0.35 7.90 -10.76
CA TYR A 44 1.38 7.87 -9.72
C TYR A 44 1.50 6.51 -9.05
N ILE A 45 0.43 5.71 -9.03
CA ILE A 45 0.45 4.37 -8.44
C ILE A 45 0.35 3.35 -9.58
N LYS A 46 1.40 2.54 -9.76
CA LYS A 46 1.37 1.45 -10.76
C LYS A 46 0.66 0.21 -10.24
N GLU A 47 0.93 -0.13 -8.99
CA GLU A 47 0.45 -1.38 -8.40
C GLU A 47 0.23 -1.21 -6.90
N VAL A 48 -0.88 -1.78 -6.42
CA VAL A 48 -1.17 -1.94 -5.00
C VAL A 48 -1.32 -3.42 -4.74
N SER A 49 -0.44 -3.95 -3.89
CA SER A 49 -0.46 -5.35 -3.46
C SER A 49 -0.89 -5.41 -2.00
N TYR A 50 -1.64 -6.46 -1.66
CA TYR A 50 -2.09 -6.70 -0.30
C TYR A 50 -1.73 -8.11 0.14
N THR A 51 -1.18 -8.22 1.35
CA THR A 51 -0.92 -9.49 2.01
C THR A 51 -1.36 -9.41 3.46
N GLN A 52 -1.67 -10.56 4.06
CA GLN A 52 -2.02 -10.63 5.48
C GLN A 52 -1.47 -11.89 6.14
N GLU A 53 -1.20 -11.78 7.44
CA GLU A 53 -0.86 -12.93 8.29
C GLU A 53 -1.61 -12.88 9.62
N ILE A 54 -1.84 -14.06 10.20
CA ILE A 54 -2.38 -14.19 11.55
C ILE A 54 -1.25 -13.97 12.55
N SER A 55 -1.39 -12.95 13.40
CA SER A 55 -0.40 -12.54 14.40
C SER A 55 -1.09 -12.22 15.72
N LYS A 56 -0.36 -12.41 16.83
CA LYS A 56 -0.82 -11.99 18.16
C LYS A 56 -0.86 -10.46 18.29
N ASP A 57 0.11 -9.81 17.65
CA ASP A 57 0.24 -8.35 17.58
C ASP A 57 -0.43 -7.82 16.32
N GLU A 58 -1.23 -6.76 16.48
CA GLU A 58 -1.89 -6.10 15.37
C GLU A 58 -1.04 -4.96 14.83
N GLN A 59 -0.75 -5.01 13.53
CA GLN A 59 0.09 -4.03 12.87
C GLN A 59 -0.26 -3.97 11.37
N THR A 60 -0.18 -2.77 10.80
CA THR A 60 -0.21 -2.60 9.34
C THR A 60 1.13 -2.03 8.91
N ILE A 61 1.82 -2.75 8.03
CA ILE A 61 3.10 -2.36 7.45
C ILE A 61 2.82 -1.90 6.03
N ILE A 62 3.21 -0.66 5.72
CA ILE A 62 3.03 -0.06 4.40
C ILE A 62 4.42 0.13 3.80
N THR A 63 4.72 -0.64 2.76
CA THR A 63 5.99 -0.56 2.04
C THR A 63 5.77 0.17 0.73
N VAL A 64 6.55 1.22 0.50
CA VAL A 64 6.49 2.04 -0.71
C VAL A 64 7.84 2.00 -1.38
N TYR A 65 7.87 1.70 -2.68
CA TYR A 65 9.10 1.68 -3.45
C TYR A 65 8.89 2.28 -4.85
N PRO A 66 9.90 2.98 -5.39
CA PRO A 66 9.84 3.46 -6.76
C PRO A 66 9.89 2.27 -7.72
N ILE A 67 9.28 2.43 -8.90
CA ILE A 67 9.55 1.50 -9.99
C ILE A 67 10.95 1.83 -10.51
N GLU A 68 11.91 1.02 -10.13
CA GLU A 68 13.12 0.91 -10.94
C GLU A 68 12.70 0.16 -12.20
N ILE A 69 12.87 0.83 -13.34
CA ILE A 69 12.76 0.15 -14.63
C ILE A 69 13.90 -0.87 -14.61
N MET A 70 13.59 -2.14 -14.32
CA MET A 70 14.48 -3.22 -14.69
C MET A 70 14.50 -3.22 -16.22
N GLU A 71 15.50 -2.56 -16.81
CA GLU A 71 15.86 -2.81 -18.20
C GLU A 71 16.11 -4.32 -18.31
N ARG A 72 15.28 -4.96 -19.14
CA ARG A 72 15.37 -6.38 -19.47
C ARG A 72 16.60 -6.65 -20.31
#